data_AF-Q000W9-F1
#
_entry.id   AF-Q000W9-F1
#
_cell.length_a   1.000
_cell.length_b   1.000
_cell.length_c   1.000
_cell.angle_alpha   90.00
_cell.angle_beta   90.00
_cell.angle_gamma   90.00
#
_symmetry.space_group_name_H-M   'P 1'
#
loop_
_entity.id
_entity.type
_entity.pdbx_description
1 polymer ?
#
loop_
_entity_poly.entity_id
_entity_poly.type
_entity_poly.pdbx_seq_one_letter_code
_entity_poly.pdbx_strand_id
1 'polypeptide(L)'
;EDNCDIFQNLSKRQRQSLRKMVIDMVLATDMSKHMTLLADLKAMVETKKVTSSGVLLLDNYSDRIQVLRNMVHCADLSNPTKPLELYRQWTDRIMAEFFQQG
;
A
#
# COMPACT_ATOMS: atom_id res chain seq x y z
N GLU A 1 -23.62 10.50 1.65
CA GLU A 1 -24.66 9.93 0.77
C GLU A 1 -25.53 8.99 1.58
N ASP A 2 -26.82 8.96 1.26
CA ASP A 2 -27.78 8.11 1.95
C ASP A 2 -27.47 6.64 1.67
N ASN A 3 -27.53 5.79 2.70
CA ASN A 3 -27.26 4.35 2.63
C ASN A 3 -25.84 3.95 2.17
N CYS A 4 -24.83 4.81 2.37
CA CYS A 4 -23.44 4.52 1.97
C CYS A 4 -22.48 4.18 3.11
N ASP A 5 -22.95 4.05 4.36
CA ASP A 5 -22.07 3.72 5.49
C ASP A 5 -21.74 2.22 5.54
N ILE A 6 -20.75 1.81 4.72
CA ILE A 6 -20.22 0.44 4.70
C ILE A 6 -19.57 0.01 6.03
N PHE A 7 -19.35 0.95 6.95
CA PHE A 7 -18.74 0.71 8.26
C PHE A 7 -19.72 0.86 9.43
N GLN A 8 -21.04 0.90 9.16
CA GLN A 8 -22.09 1.14 10.17
C GLN A 8 -22.07 0.15 11.34
N ASN A 9 -21.69 -1.10 11.09
CA ASN A 9 -21.67 -2.17 12.09
C ASN A 9 -20.35 -2.26 12.88
N LEU A 10 -19.39 -1.37 12.61
CA LEU A 10 -18.13 -1.32 13.35
C LEU A 10 -18.28 -0.49 14.62
N SER A 11 -17.69 -0.96 15.72
CA SER A 11 -17.58 -0.16 16.95
C SER A 11 -16.79 1.13 16.70
N LYS A 12 -17.01 2.14 17.54
CA LYS A 12 -16.28 3.41 17.48
C LYS A 12 -14.76 3.24 17.46
N ARG A 13 -14.23 2.30 18.26
CA ARG A 13 -12.79 1.99 18.32
C ARG A 13 -12.29 1.36 17.01
N GLN A 14 -13.05 0.44 16.41
CA GLN A 14 -12.70 -0.16 15.13
C GLN A 14 -12.70 0.89 14.01
N ARG A 15 -13.69 1.79 13.96
CA ARG A 15 -13.75 2.88 12.97
C ARG A 15 -12.57 3.83 13.08
N GLN A 16 -12.17 4.20 14.30
CA GLN A 16 -10.99 5.02 14.54
C GLN A 16 -9.71 4.34 14.06
N SER A 17 -9.53 3.05 14.40
CA SER A 17 -8.35 2.29 13.96
C SER A 17 -8.32 2.12 12.43
N LEU A 18 -9.46 1.79 11.82
CA LEU A 18 -9.59 1.64 10.37
C LEU A 18 -9.26 2.95 9.66
N ARG A 19 -9.85 4.06 10.10
CA ARG A 19 -9.60 5.38 9.52
C ARG A 19 -8.12 5.73 9.57
N LYS A 20 -7.45 5.48 10.70
CA LYS A 20 -6.01 5.73 10.81
C LYS A 20 -5.21 4.88 9.81
N MET A 21 -5.46 3.57 9.75
CA MET A 21 -4.73 2.68 8.83
C MET A 21 -4.95 3.06 7.36
N VAL A 22 -6.19 3.38 6.97
CA VAL A 22 -6.51 3.80 5.60
C VAL A 22 -5.79 5.09 5.24
N ILE A 23 -5.80 6.10 6.12
CA ILE A 23 -5.06 7.35 5.91
C ILE A 23 -3.56 7.07 5.77
N ASP A 24 -2.98 6.28 6.67
CA ASP A 24 -1.55 5.93 6.64
C ASP A 24 -1.16 5.24 5.31
N MET A 25 -2.03 4.39 4.76
CA MET A 25 -1.81 3.68 3.48
C MET A 25 -1.99 4.58 2.25
N VAL A 26 -3.05 5.39 2.19
CA VAL A 26 -3.29 6.30 1.05
C VAL A 26 -2.20 7.35 0.97
N LEU A 27 -1.77 7.93 2.08
CA LEU A 27 -0.65 8.89 2.08
C LEU A 27 0.68 8.26 1.68
N ALA A 28 0.80 6.93 1.73
CA ALA A 28 1.99 6.22 1.30
C ALA A 28 2.08 6.03 -0.22
N THR A 29 1.00 6.23 -0.97
CA THR A 29 1.03 6.13 -2.44
C THR A 29 1.56 7.40 -3.11
N ASP A 30 1.83 8.47 -2.34
CA ASP A 30 2.54 9.64 -2.83
C ASP A 30 3.96 9.24 -3.27
N MET A 31 4.24 9.36 -4.57
CA MET A 31 5.52 9.00 -5.17
C MET A 31 6.70 9.81 -4.61
N SER A 32 6.47 10.98 -4.01
CA SER A 32 7.52 11.73 -3.29
C SER A 32 8.07 10.98 -2.06
N LYS A 33 7.31 10.01 -1.53
CA LYS A 33 7.66 9.18 -0.37
C LYS A 33 8.34 7.86 -0.73
N HIS A 34 8.40 7.52 -2.02
CA HIS A 34 8.86 6.21 -2.49
C HIS A 34 10.22 5.80 -1.92
N MET A 35 11.20 6.72 -1.93
CA MET A 35 12.56 6.40 -1.45
C MET A 35 12.61 6.16 0.06
N THR A 36 11.81 6.88 0.84
CA THR A 36 11.68 6.65 2.29
C THR A 36 11.05 5.29 2.56
N LEU A 37 9.94 4.95 1.88
CA LEU A 37 9.27 3.66 2.03
C LEU A 37 10.21 2.49 1.70
N LEU A 38 11.00 2.63 0.63
CA LEU A 38 11.97 1.61 0.22
C LEU A 38 13.12 1.47 1.23
N ALA A 39 13.63 2.57 1.78
CA ALA A 39 14.67 2.54 2.82
C ALA A 39 14.17 1.83 4.09
N ASP A 40 12.97 2.18 4.54
CA ASP A 40 12.33 1.54 5.70
C ASP A 40 12.12 0.05 5.46
N LEU A 41 11.63 -0.34 4.27
CA LEU A 41 11.42 -1.74 3.90
C LEU A 41 12.75 -2.53 3.88
N LYS A 42 13.84 -1.95 3.37
CA LYS A 42 15.17 -2.59 3.41
C LYS A 42 15.64 -2.83 4.83
N ALA A 43 15.56 -1.81 5.70
CA ALA A 43 15.92 -1.94 7.11
C ALA A 43 15.05 -3.00 7.82
N MET A 44 13.77 -3.12 7.45
CA MET A 44 12.90 -4.17 7.96
C MET A 44 13.37 -5.56 7.52
N VAL A 45 13.72 -5.76 6.25
CA VAL A 45 14.23 -7.04 5.74
C VAL A 45 15.52 -7.46 6.45
N GLU A 46 16.39 -6.52 6.79
CA GLU A 46 17.65 -6.79 7.50
C GLU A 46 17.46 -7.17 8.98
N THR A 47 16.39 -6.69 9.61
CA THR A 47 16.22 -6.80 11.08
C THR A 47 15.11 -7.76 11.52
N LYS A 48 14.13 -8.06 10.65
CA LYS A 48 12.97 -8.88 11.03
C LYS A 48 13.28 -10.36 11.03
N LYS A 49 12.71 -11.02 12.03
CA LYS A 49 12.83 -12.47 12.24
C LYS A 49 11.66 -13.19 11.59
N VAL A 50 11.93 -14.40 11.13
CA VAL A 50 10.90 -15.36 10.72
C VAL A 50 10.71 -16.40 11.82
N THR A 51 9.50 -16.87 11.97
CA THR A 51 9.18 -18.05 12.78
C THR A 51 9.79 -19.31 12.17
N SER A 52 9.80 -20.42 12.92
CA SER A 52 10.23 -21.73 12.42
C SER A 52 9.40 -22.24 11.24
N SER A 53 8.19 -21.72 11.04
CA SER A 53 7.33 -22.03 9.88
C SER A 53 7.53 -21.07 8.70
N GLY A 54 8.49 -20.15 8.77
CA GLY A 54 8.77 -19.17 7.71
C GLY A 54 7.85 -17.95 7.68
N VAL A 55 6.98 -17.77 8.69
CA VAL A 55 6.09 -16.61 8.79
C VAL A 55 6.83 -15.42 9.42
N LEU A 56 6.69 -14.24 8.82
CA LEU A 56 7.29 -12.99 9.31
C LEU A 56 6.69 -12.56 10.66
N LEU A 57 7.54 -12.21 11.63
CA LEU A 57 7.11 -11.69 12.92
C LEU A 57 6.91 -10.17 12.88
N LEU A 58 5.67 -9.73 13.07
CA LEU A 58 5.25 -8.32 13.08
C LEU A 58 4.51 -7.99 14.39
N ASP A 59 5.28 -7.82 15.45
CA ASP A 59 4.76 -7.82 16.83
C ASP A 59 3.98 -6.54 17.18
N ASN A 60 4.34 -5.41 16.58
CA ASN A 60 3.76 -4.11 16.91
C ASN A 60 3.01 -3.48 15.72
N TYR A 61 2.20 -2.45 16.01
CA TYR A 61 1.45 -1.73 14.98
C TYR A 61 2.35 -1.10 13.92
N SER A 62 3.51 -0.56 14.32
CA SER A 62 4.44 0.13 13.42
C SER A 62 4.96 -0.82 12.33
N ASP A 63 5.33 -2.03 12.72
CA ASP A 63 5.79 -3.07 11.81
C ASP A 63 4.69 -3.45 10.81
N ARG A 64 3.48 -3.69 11.32
CA ARG A 64 2.34 -4.09 10.48
C ARG A 64 1.94 -3.00 9.51
N ILE A 65 1.84 -1.74 9.96
CA ILE A 65 1.43 -0.64 9.08
C ILE A 65 2.50 -0.33 8.04
N GLN A 66 3.79 -0.47 8.36
CA GLN A 66 4.87 -0.30 7.39
C GLN A 66 4.81 -1.35 6.27
N VAL A 67 4.52 -2.61 6.60
CA VAL A 67 4.29 -3.66 5.59
C VAL A 67 3.07 -3.34 4.73
N LEU A 68 1.95 -2.96 5.35
CA LEU A 68 0.71 -2.64 4.62
C LEU A 68 0.88 -1.44 3.68
N ARG A 69 1.57 -0.38 4.13
CA ARG A 69 1.91 0.79 3.29
C ARG A 69 2.72 0.38 2.06
N ASN A 70 3.77 -0.41 2.25
CA ASN A 70 4.57 -0.93 1.14
C ASN A 70 3.78 -1.87 0.23
N MET A 71 2.89 -2.70 0.79
CA MET A 71 2.05 -3.62 0.00
C MET A 71 1.13 -2.86 -0.95
N VAL A 72 0.47 -1.80 -0.47
CA VAL A 72 -0.38 -0.94 -1.32
C VAL A 72 0.48 -0.19 -2.34
N HIS A 73 1.65 0.34 -1.95
CA HIS A 73 2.57 1.01 -2.87
C HIS A 73 3.08 0.08 -3.99
N CYS A 74 3.42 -1.15 -3.65
CA CYS A 74 3.79 -2.17 -4.62
C CYS A 74 2.63 -2.53 -5.56
N ALA A 75 1.39 -2.55 -5.05
CA ALA A 75 0.22 -2.78 -5.88
C ALA A 75 0.01 -1.65 -6.89
N ASP A 76 0.21 -0.40 -6.47
CA ASP A 76 0.12 0.79 -7.32
C ASP A 76 1.19 0.78 -8.44
N LEU A 77 2.41 0.37 -8.11
CA LEU A 77 3.53 0.23 -9.05
C LEU A 77 3.57 -1.13 -9.78
N SER A 78 2.51 -1.93 -9.71
CA SER A 78 2.54 -3.33 -10.18
C SER A 78 2.38 -3.50 -11.69
N ASN A 79 2.08 -2.45 -12.45
CA ASN A 79 1.79 -2.58 -13.89
C ASN A 79 2.89 -3.31 -14.68
N PRO A 80 4.19 -2.99 -14.50
CA PRO A 80 5.27 -3.67 -15.23
C PRO A 80 5.53 -5.12 -14.78
N THR A 81 4.91 -5.59 -13.68
CA THR A 81 5.06 -6.97 -13.19
C THR A 81 3.98 -7.91 -13.73
N LYS A 82 2.98 -7.38 -14.44
CA LYS A 82 1.91 -8.16 -15.07
C LYS A 82 2.35 -8.73 -16.42
N PRO A 83 1.63 -9.74 -16.97
CA PRO A 83 1.86 -10.22 -18.33
C PRO A 83 1.93 -9.06 -19.35
N LEU A 84 2.80 -9.20 -20.35
CA LEU A 84 3.14 -8.14 -21.29
C LEU A 84 1.92 -7.48 -21.96
N GLU A 85 0.91 -8.29 -22.28
CA GLU A 85 -0.35 -7.81 -22.87
C GLU A 85 -1.08 -6.80 -21.96
N LEU A 86 -1.11 -7.06 -20.65
CA LEU A 86 -1.72 -6.17 -19.67
C LEU A 86 -0.84 -4.95 -19.42
N TYR A 87 0.47 -5.16 -19.26
CA TYR A 87 1.41 -4.06 -19.04
C TYR A 87 1.32 -3.01 -20.15
N ARG A 88 1.28 -3.43 -21.43
CA ARG A 88 1.14 -2.52 -22.58
C ARG A 88 -0.11 -1.63 -22.47
N GLN A 89 -1.26 -2.21 -22.14
CA GLN A 89 -2.50 -1.44 -21.99
C GLN A 89 -2.39 -0.38 -20.89
N TRP A 90 -1.72 -0.68 -19.78
CA TRP A 90 -1.48 0.30 -18.72
C TRP A 90 -0.51 1.40 -19.15
N THR A 91 0.54 1.06 -19.89
CA THR A 91 1.49 2.02 -20.46
C THR A 91 0.79 2.98 -21.43
N ASP A 92 -0.06 2.48 -22.32
CA ASP A 92 -0.78 3.32 -23.27
C ASP A 92 -1.70 4.31 -22.54
N ARG A 93 -2.38 3.86 -21.47
CA ARG A 93 -3.27 4.71 -20.66
C ARG A 93 -2.53 5.81 -19.91
N ILE A 94 -1.41 5.49 -19.24
CA ILE A 94 -0.66 6.49 -18.49
C ILE A 94 0.00 7.51 -19.44
N MET A 95 0.47 7.08 -20.62
CA MET A 95 1.00 8.00 -21.62
C MET A 95 -0.08 8.92 -22.18
N ALA A 96 -1.29 8.40 -22.45
CA ALA A 96 -2.42 9.21 -22.88
C ALA A 96 -2.79 10.27 -21.84
N GLU A 97 -2.81 9.91 -20.55
CA GLU A 97 -3.06 10.85 -19.46
C GLU A 97 -1.97 11.93 -19.37
N PHE A 98 -0.70 11.56 -19.48
CA PHE A 98 0.42 12.50 -19.47
C PHE A 98 0.37 13.48 -20.65
N PHE A 99 0.00 13.01 -21.85
CA PHE A 99 -0.17 13.90 -23.01
C PHE A 99 -1.38 14.82 -22.89
N GLN A 100 -2.42 14.41 -22.16
CA GLN A 100 -3.57 15.27 -21.90
C GLN A 100 -3.27 16.37 -20.87
N GLN A 101 -2.32 16.11 -19.96
CA GLN A 101 -1.88 17.08 -18.96
C GLN A 101 -0.95 18.17 -19.55
N GLY A 102 -0.09 17.81 -20.50
CA GLY A 102 0.88 18.71 -21.15
C GLY A 102 0.23 19.64 -22.18
#